data_AF-A0A949RYT5-F1
#
_entry.id   AF-A0A949RYT5-F1
#
_cell.length_a   1.000
_cell.length_b   1.000
_cell.length_c   1.000
_cell.angle_alpha   90.00
_cell.angle_beta   90.00
_cell.angle_gamma   90.00
#
_symmetry.space_group_name_H-M   'P 1'
#
loop_
_entity.id
_entity.type
_entity.pdbx_description
1 polymer ?
#
loop_
_entity_poly.entity_id
_entity_poly.type
_entity_poly.pdbx_seq_one_letter_code
_entity_poly.pdbx_strand_id
1 'polypeptide(L)' 'MGKHSTSKSRFKGGGSGLGLALSKGIVEAHGGRIWVESEGYDEAQLPGSRFHVLLPLTKQEDGKTVPVGGAVKLELGG' A
#
# COMPACT_ATOMS: atom_id res chain seq x y z
N MET A 1 0.50 -13.81 20.56
CA MET A 1 -0.10 -12.48 20.80
C MET A 1 -0.20 -11.73 19.48
N GLY A 2 -1.42 -11.48 18.99
CA GLY A 2 -1.69 -10.88 17.69
C GLY A 2 -1.16 -9.44 17.59
N LYS A 3 -0.41 -9.17 16.51
CA LYS A 3 0.03 -7.83 16.13
C LYS A 3 -1.17 -7.10 15.51
N HIS A 4 -2.03 -6.55 16.36
CA HIS A 4 -3.04 -5.59 15.94
C HIS A 4 -2.34 -4.29 15.53
N SER A 5 -2.00 -4.16 14.24
CA SER A 5 -1.68 -2.87 13.64
C SER A 5 -2.97 -2.17 13.23
N THR A 6 -3.83 -1.86 14.20
CA THR A 6 -4.91 -0.90 13.99
C THR A 6 -4.36 0.46 14.37
N SER A 7 -3.96 1.23 13.35
CA SER A 7 -3.68 2.65 13.50
C SER A 7 -4.94 3.31 14.07
N LYS A 8 -4.94 3.52 15.39
CA LYS A 8 -5.97 4.29 16.09
C LYS A 8 -6.02 5.65 15.40
N SER A 9 -7.12 5.91 14.72
CA SER A 9 -7.45 7.15 14.03
C SER A 9 -7.37 8.32 14.99
N ARG A 10 -6.23 9.02 15.03
CA ARG A 10 -6.14 10.35 15.67
C ARG A 10 -5.09 11.25 15.04
N PHE A 11 -4.95 11.22 13.72
CA PHE A 11 -4.12 12.17 12.99
C PHE A 11 -4.99 12.88 11.95
N LYS A 12 -5.38 14.12 12.26
CA LYS A 12 -5.93 15.07 11.29
C LYS A 12 -4.83 15.45 10.29
N GLY A 13 -4.55 14.58 9.32
CA GLY A 13 -3.60 14.84 8.22
C GLY A 13 -2.10 14.90 8.56
N GLY A 14 -1.71 14.83 9.84
CA GLY A 14 -0.32 14.94 10.29
C GLY A 14 0.49 13.63 10.25
N GLY A 15 0.44 12.87 9.16
CA GLY A 15 1.50 11.90 8.88
C GLY A 15 2.73 12.63 8.32
N SER A 16 3.89 11.98 8.25
CA SER A 16 5.08 12.53 7.59
C SER A 16 4.91 12.81 6.08
N GLY A 17 3.70 12.65 5.52
CA GLY A 17 3.43 12.74 4.09
C GLY A 17 4.01 11.58 3.27
N LEU A 18 4.66 10.61 3.90
CA LEU A 18 5.41 9.56 3.20
C LEU A 18 4.53 8.49 2.56
N GLY A 19 3.28 8.34 2.99
CA GLY A 19 2.41 7.25 2.52
C GLY A 19 2.26 7.22 1.00
N LEU A 20 1.92 8.35 0.38
CA LEU A 20 1.73 8.44 -1.07
C LEU A 20 3.05 8.33 -1.83
N ALA A 21 4.15 8.84 -1.28
CA ALA A 21 5.48 8.70 -1.86
C ALA A 21 5.94 7.24 -1.89
N LEU A 22 5.71 6.49 -0.80
CA LEU A 22 5.97 5.05 -0.75
C LEU A 22 5.09 4.28 -1.73
N SER A 23 3.79 4.57 -1.75
CA SER A 23 2.87 3.95 -2.72
C SER A 23 3.32 4.21 -4.15
N LYS A 24 3.77 5.41 -4.48
CA LYS A 24 4.34 5.74 -5.79
C LYS A 24 5.56 4.90 -6.12
N GLY A 25 6.53 4.82 -5.20
CA GLY A 25 7.72 3.98 -5.40
C GLY A 25 7.38 2.50 -5.61
N ILE A 26 6.44 1.95 -4.84
CA ILE A 26 5.96 0.57 -5.02
C ILE A 26 5.33 0.40 -6.40
N VAL A 27 4.39 1.28 -6.77
CA VAL A 27 3.67 1.17 -8.05
C VAL A 27 4.62 1.29 -9.24
N GLU A 28 5.56 2.24 -9.21
CA GLU A 28 6.57 2.43 -10.27
C GLU A 28 7.53 1.24 -10.36
N ALA A 29 7.96 0.67 -9.23
CA ALA A 29 8.82 -0.52 -9.21
C ALA A 29 8.16 -1.76 -9.83
N HIS A 30 6.82 -1.84 -9.80
CA HIS A 30 6.05 -2.89 -10.46
C HIS A 30 5.71 -2.57 -11.93
N GLY A 31 6.26 -1.49 -12.50
CA GLY A 31 5.94 -1.04 -13.87
C GLY A 31 4.54 -0.44 -14.01
N GLY A 32 3.93 -0.06 -12.88
CA GLY A 32 2.62 0.55 -12.82
C GLY A 32 2.65 2.08 -12.88
N ARG A 33 1.48 2.69 -12.70
CA ARG A 33 1.27 4.15 -12.67
C ARG A 33 0.30 4.53 -11.56
N ILE A 34 0.56 5.66 -10.89
CA ILE A 34 -0.33 6.25 -9.88
C ILE A 34 -0.52 7.74 -10.17
N TRP A 35 -1.75 8.24 -10.06
CA TRP A 35 -2.08 9.66 -10.21
C TRP A 35 -3.33 10.03 -9.40
N VAL A 36 -3.59 11.33 -9.29
CA VAL A 36 -4.72 11.88 -8.53
C VAL A 36 -5.48 12.85 -9.42
N GLU A 37 -6.80 12.73 -9.42
CA GLU A 37 -7.73 13.66 -10.06
C GLU A 37 -8.55 14.36 -8.96
N SER A 38 -8.52 15.69 -8.94
CA SER A 38 -9.35 16.49 -8.04
C SER A 38 -9.80 17.74 -8.79
N GLU A 39 -11.04 18.15 -8.56
CA GLU A 39 -11.59 19.40 -9.10
C GLU A 39 -11.09 20.64 -8.34
N GLY A 40 -10.24 20.46 -7.33
CA GLY A 40 -9.65 21.53 -6.54
C GLY A 40 -10.34 21.68 -5.18
N TYR A 41 -10.14 22.83 -4.54
CA TYR A 41 -10.78 23.17 -3.28
C TYR A 41 -11.94 24.13 -3.54
N ASP A 42 -13.14 23.73 -3.14
CA ASP A 42 -14.34 24.56 -3.15
C ASP A 42 -15.07 24.38 -1.80
N GLU A 43 -15.30 25.48 -1.08
CA GLU A 43 -15.90 25.48 0.26
C GLU A 43 -17.41 25.19 0.24
N ALA A 44 -18.09 25.43 -0.89
CA ALA A 44 -19.52 25.20 -1.03
C ALA A 44 -19.82 23.77 -1.50
N GLN A 45 -19.00 23.25 -2.42
CA GLN A 45 -19.22 21.93 -3.02
C GLN A 45 -18.40 20.81 -2.35
N LEU A 46 -17.36 21.16 -1.60
CA LEU A 46 -16.45 20.22 -0.93
C LEU A 46 -16.05 19.02 -1.82
N PRO A 47 -15.56 19.27 -3.06
CA PRO A 47 -15.27 18.20 -4.00
C PRO A 47 -14.15 17.30 -3.46
N GLY A 48 -14.29 16.00 -3.73
CA GLY A 48 -13.33 14.99 -3.28
C GLY A 48 -12.07 14.92 -4.14
N SER A 49 -11.24 13.91 -3.87
CA SER A 49 -10.10 13.52 -4.71
C SER A 49 -10.22 12.05 -5.07
N ARG A 50 -9.95 11.71 -6.33
CA ARG A 50 -9.91 10.35 -6.85
C ARG A 50 -8.46 9.94 -7.07
N PHE A 51 -8.03 8.86 -6.43
CA PHE A 51 -6.69 8.32 -6.54
C PHE A 51 -6.74 7.09 -7.43
N HIS A 52 -5.95 7.10 -8.50
CA HIS A 52 -5.93 6.06 -9.51
C HIS A 52 -4.60 5.31 -9.44
N VAL A 53 -4.68 3.97 -9.44
CA VAL A 53 -3.51 3.09 -9.45
C VAL A 53 -3.70 2.06 -10.55
N LEU A 54 -2.67 1.91 -11.37
CA LEU A 54 -2.61 0.96 -12.47
C LEU A 54 -1.40 0.07 -12.26
N LEU A 55 -1.63 -1.24 -12.20
CA LEU A 55 -0.57 -2.24 -12.03
C LEU A 55 -0.65 -3.26 -13.18
N PRO A 56 0.47 -3.65 -13.79
CA PRO A 56 0.50 -4.74 -14.74
C PRO A 56 0.06 -6.04 -14.08
N LEU A 57 -0.84 -6.79 -14.74
CA LEU A 57 -1.22 -8.12 -14.30
C LEU A 57 -0.26 -9.13 -14.92
N THR A 58 0.66 -9.66 -14.12
CA THR A 58 1.37 -10.88 -14.49
C THR A 58 0.44 -12.05 -14.20
N LYS A 59 0.06 -12.81 -15.23
CA LYS A 59 -0.70 -14.05 -15.06
C LYS A 59 0.16 -15.00 -14.20
N GLN A 60 -0.21 -15.20 -12.94
CA GLN A 60 0.38 -16.27 -12.14
C GLN A 60 -0.03 -17.60 -12.79
N GLU A 61 0.91 -18.27 -13.44
CA GLU A 61 0.73 -19.68 -13.76
C GLU A 61 0.92 -20.48 -12.48
N ASP A 62 -0.22 -20.89 -11.96
CA ASP A 62 -0.42 -21.86 -10.88
C ASP A 62 -0.15 -21.38 -9.44
N GLY A 63 -1.16 -21.59 -8.61
CA GLY A 63 -1.30 -21.03 -7.26
C GLY A 63 -0.41 -21.68 -6.21
N LYS A 64 0.91 -21.65 -6.38
CA LYS A 64 1.83 -21.83 -5.24
C LYS A 64 2.03 -20.48 -4.56
N THR A 65 1.18 -20.22 -3.57
CA THR A 65 1.47 -19.25 -2.52
C THR A 65 2.80 -19.63 -1.88
N VAL A 66 3.86 -18.88 -2.18
CA VAL A 66 5.04 -18.88 -1.31
C VAL A 66 4.66 -18.11 -0.05
N PRO A 67 4.62 -18.75 1.13
CA PRO A 67 4.34 -18.04 2.36
C PRO A 67 5.48 -17.05 2.62
N VAL A 68 5.17 -15.75 2.50
CA VAL A 68 6.03 -14.68 3.02
C VAL A 68 6.04 -14.85 4.54
N GLY A 69 7.03 -15.59 5.04
CA GLY A 69 7.12 -15.97 6.46
C GLY A 69 7.26 -17.47 6.73
N GLY A 70 7.71 -18.29 5.76
CA GLY A 70 8.20 -19.63 6.06
C GLY A 70 9.26 -19.55 7.16
N ALA A 71 8.91 -20.03 8.36
CA ALA A 71 9.86 -20.16 9.46
C ALA A 71 11.02 -21.04 9.00
N VAL A 72 12.21 -20.45 8.90
CA VAL A 72 13.44 -21.21 8.73
C VAL A 72 13.57 -22.07 9.99
N LYS A 73 13.37 -23.38 9.86
CA LYS A 73 13.59 -24.33 10.95
C LYS A 73 15.10 -24.36 11.22
N LEU A 74 15.54 -23.57 12.20
CA LEU A 74 16.90 -23.62 12.73
C LEU A 74 16.96 -24.84 13.66
N GLU A 75 17.38 -25.98 13.11
CA GLU A 75 17.80 -27.14 13.89
C GLU A 75 19.16 -26.82 14.50
N LEU A 76 19.18 -26.36 15.75
CA LEU A 76 20.41 -26.33 16.55
C LEU A 76 20.60 -27.72 17.15
N GLY A 77 21.43 -28.53 16.50
CA GLY A 77 21.93 -29.78 17.06
C GLY A 77 23.05 -29.53 18.07
N GLY A 78 23.06 -30.33 19.15
CA GLY A 78 24.10 -30.38 20.18
C GLY A 78 23.54 -30.46 21.58
#